data_AF-A0A134ANJ4-F1
#
_entry.id   AF-A0A134ANJ4-F1
#
_cell.length_a   1.000
_cell.length_b   1.000
_cell.length_c   1.000
_cell.angle_alpha   90.00
_cell.angle_beta   90.00
_cell.angle_gamma   90.00
#
_symmetry.space_group_name_H-M   'P 1'
#
loop_
_entity.id
_entity.type
_entity.pdbx_description
1 polymer ?
#
loop_
_entity_poly.entity_id
_entity_poly.type
_entity_poly.pdbx_seq_one_letter_code
_entity_poly.pdbx_strand_id
1 'polypeptide(L)'
;MLMLLMVSVVNAKGHRNQQKKEDKKFEKAMEDFQMEAVMKTTKGDITFFLYPEAAPKNVANFVFLAKNDFYNGLKFFRVVPNGLVQGGDPAENGTGTTGYLIPDEIKKWLNFDVEGILAMSNSGPNTNSSQFFITMQAMKELNGKYTIIGGIKSREDLSILRTLRENDKILNIDIKGKKIDKFLDYFPDEVSEWESKLKKPSNQ
;
A
#
# COMPACT_ATOMS: atom_id res chain seq x y z
N MET A 1 -12.10 15.36 49.23
CA MET A 1 -13.04 14.30 49.62
C MET A 1 -12.77 13.10 48.72
N LEU A 2 -12.09 12.12 49.30
CA LEU A 2 -11.77 10.83 48.68
C LEU A 2 -13.09 10.09 48.44
N MET A 3 -13.41 9.74 47.19
CA MET A 3 -14.49 8.81 46.89
C MET A 3 -14.05 7.83 45.81
N LEU A 4 -13.53 6.72 46.31
CA LEU A 4 -13.54 5.34 45.79
C LEU A 4 -13.29 5.10 44.29
N LEU A 5 -12.10 4.53 44.02
CA LEU A 5 -11.93 3.41 43.10
C LEU A 5 -13.03 2.35 43.34
N MET A 6 -13.79 1.98 42.29
CA MET A 6 -14.33 0.63 41.99
C MET A 6 -15.42 0.67 40.88
N VAL A 7 -15.15 1.41 39.80
CA VAL A 7 -15.81 1.24 38.49
C VAL A 7 -14.64 1.29 37.51
N SER A 8 -14.15 0.26 36.82
CA SER A 8 -14.85 -0.89 36.28
C SER A 8 -13.84 -1.87 35.64
N VAL A 9 -13.17 -2.70 36.44
CA VAL A 9 -12.29 -3.76 35.88
C VAL A 9 -13.11 -4.79 35.07
N VAL A 10 -14.39 -5.00 35.42
CA VAL A 10 -15.32 -5.87 34.69
C VAL A 10 -15.72 -5.26 33.33
N ASN A 11 -15.97 -3.94 33.27
CA ASN A 11 -16.33 -3.26 32.01
C ASN A 11 -15.10 -3.14 31.08
N ALA A 12 -13.90 -2.88 31.63
CA ALA A 12 -12.65 -2.86 30.87
C ALA A 12 -12.25 -4.25 30.33
N LYS A 13 -12.53 -5.35 31.07
CA LYS A 13 -12.32 -6.72 30.59
C LYS A 13 -13.33 -7.11 29.49
N GLY A 14 -14.59 -6.69 29.62
CA GLY A 14 -15.63 -6.87 28.59
C GLY A 14 -15.26 -6.17 27.28
N HIS A 15 -14.91 -4.88 27.36
CA HIS A 15 -14.45 -4.10 26.20
C HIS A 15 -13.18 -4.67 25.56
N ARG A 16 -12.17 -5.09 26.34
CA ARG A 16 -10.96 -5.73 25.79
C ARG A 16 -11.24 -7.05 25.08
N ASN A 17 -12.15 -7.87 25.60
CA ASN A 17 -12.50 -9.14 24.98
C ASN A 17 -13.29 -8.94 23.67
N GLN A 18 -14.15 -7.93 23.64
CA GLN A 18 -14.89 -7.57 22.43
C GLN A 18 -13.96 -7.02 21.35
N GLN A 19 -13.08 -6.07 21.69
CA GLN A 19 -12.09 -5.53 20.78
C GLN A 19 -11.23 -6.63 20.15
N LYS A 20 -10.70 -7.55 20.98
CA LYS A 20 -9.89 -8.68 20.50
C LYS A 20 -10.63 -9.61 19.54
N LYS A 21 -11.95 -9.74 19.68
CA LYS A 21 -12.78 -10.56 18.78
C LYS A 21 -13.01 -9.83 17.44
N GLU A 22 -13.20 -8.52 17.50
CA GLU A 22 -13.36 -7.66 16.31
C GLU A 22 -12.05 -7.60 15.52
N ASP A 23 -10.90 -7.41 16.19
CA ASP A 23 -9.57 -7.41 15.56
C ASP A 23 -9.31 -8.73 14.81
N LYS A 24 -9.57 -9.88 15.45
CA LYS A 24 -9.42 -11.20 14.81
C LYS A 24 -10.35 -11.40 13.62
N LYS A 25 -11.57 -10.85 13.69
CA LYS A 25 -12.53 -10.92 12.59
C LYS A 25 -12.05 -10.08 11.42
N PHE A 26 -11.47 -8.91 11.71
CA PHE A 26 -10.87 -8.03 10.71
C PHE A 26 -9.66 -8.68 10.05
N GLU A 27 -8.70 -9.19 10.83
CA GLU A 27 -7.52 -9.91 10.30
C GLU A 27 -7.92 -11.04 9.35
N LYS A 28 -8.86 -11.89 9.77
CA LYS A 28 -9.39 -12.97 8.92
C LYS A 28 -10.07 -12.45 7.66
N ALA A 29 -10.79 -11.32 7.75
CA ALA A 29 -11.40 -10.71 6.57
C ALA A 29 -10.33 -10.23 5.59
N MET A 30 -9.21 -9.67 6.08
CA MET A 30 -8.10 -9.23 5.24
C MET A 30 -7.43 -10.41 4.51
N GLU A 31 -7.23 -11.55 5.19
CA GLU A 31 -6.69 -12.78 4.58
C GLU A 31 -7.59 -13.36 3.48
N ASP A 32 -8.91 -13.17 3.58
CA ASP A 32 -9.87 -13.66 2.58
C ASP A 32 -9.80 -12.88 1.24
N PHE A 33 -9.21 -11.68 1.23
CA PHE A 33 -9.02 -10.88 0.03
C PHE A 33 -7.80 -11.36 -0.76
N GLN A 34 -8.04 -12.25 -1.72
CA GLN A 34 -7.04 -12.61 -2.73
C GLN A 34 -7.00 -11.52 -3.80
N MET A 35 -6.01 -10.63 -3.74
CA MET A 35 -5.92 -9.45 -4.59
C MET A 35 -4.66 -9.44 -5.44
N GLU A 36 -4.83 -9.02 -6.69
CA GLU A 36 -3.75 -8.76 -7.63
C GLU A 36 -3.85 -7.33 -8.17
N ALA A 37 -2.71 -6.70 -8.41
CA ALA A 37 -2.60 -5.47 -9.17
C ALA A 37 -1.89 -5.77 -10.49
N VAL A 38 -2.56 -5.52 -11.61
CA VAL A 38 -1.96 -5.59 -12.96
C VAL A 38 -1.58 -4.18 -13.37
N MET A 39 -0.31 -3.85 -13.22
CA MET A 39 0.26 -2.56 -13.60
C MET A 39 0.64 -2.60 -15.08
N LYS A 40 -0.14 -1.91 -15.90
CA LYS A 40 0.16 -1.74 -17.33
C LYS A 40 1.19 -0.64 -17.48
N THR A 41 2.29 -0.92 -18.16
CA THR A 41 3.37 0.06 -18.38
C THR A 41 3.72 0.18 -19.85
N THR A 42 4.54 1.17 -20.19
CA THR A 42 5.15 1.30 -21.53
C THR A 42 6.06 0.13 -21.92
N LYS A 43 6.41 -0.75 -20.98
CA LYS A 43 7.23 -1.95 -21.21
C LYS A 43 6.45 -3.27 -21.20
N GLY A 44 5.15 -3.22 -20.90
CA GLY A 44 4.31 -4.38 -20.73
C GLY A 44 3.59 -4.40 -19.39
N ASP A 45 2.78 -5.42 -19.19
CA ASP A 45 2.00 -5.60 -17.97
C ASP A 45 2.83 -6.32 -16.91
N ILE A 46 2.77 -5.85 -15.67
CA ILE A 46 3.46 -6.44 -14.53
C ILE A 46 2.42 -6.73 -13.45
N THR A 47 2.31 -7.98 -13.03
CA THR A 47 1.34 -8.41 -12.02
C THR A 47 1.99 -8.59 -10.65
N PHE A 48 1.30 -8.10 -9.62
CA PHE A 48 1.67 -8.24 -8.22
C PHE A 48 0.54 -8.90 -7.43
N PHE A 49 0.88 -9.79 -6.51
CA PHE A 49 0.00 -10.09 -5.38
C PHE A 49 0.03 -8.92 -4.41
N LEU A 50 -1.12 -8.57 -3.83
CA LEU A 50 -1.21 -7.61 -2.72
C LEU A 50 -1.44 -8.36 -1.41
N TYR A 51 -1.00 -7.77 -0.29
CA TYR A 51 -1.03 -8.37 1.04
C TYR A 51 -1.90 -7.56 2.04
N PRO A 52 -3.24 -7.52 1.88
CA PRO A 52 -4.13 -6.83 2.80
C PRO A 52 -3.98 -7.26 4.27
N GLU A 53 -3.61 -8.52 4.51
CA GLU A 53 -3.37 -9.09 5.83
C GLU A 53 -2.09 -8.54 6.49
N ALA A 54 -1.11 -8.12 5.68
CA ALA A 54 0.14 -7.55 6.15
C ALA A 54 0.01 -6.04 6.38
N ALA A 55 -0.58 -5.33 5.41
CA ALA A 55 -0.61 -3.88 5.37
C ALA A 55 -1.98 -3.35 4.91
N PRO A 56 -3.06 -3.58 5.68
CA PRO A 56 -4.43 -3.34 5.24
C PRO A 56 -4.67 -1.89 4.79
N LYS A 57 -4.19 -0.90 5.55
CA LYS A 57 -4.43 0.51 5.22
C LYS A 57 -3.59 0.96 4.02
N ASN A 58 -2.32 0.55 3.94
CA ASN A 58 -1.47 0.91 2.82
C ASN A 58 -1.92 0.24 1.51
N VAL A 59 -2.40 -1.02 1.58
CA VAL A 59 -3.03 -1.71 0.44
C VAL A 59 -4.34 -1.03 0.04
N ALA A 60 -5.19 -0.64 1.00
CA ALA A 60 -6.42 0.12 0.73
C ALA A 60 -6.13 1.44 0.03
N ASN A 61 -5.13 2.19 0.48
CA ASN A 61 -4.70 3.43 -0.18
C ASN A 61 -4.20 3.20 -1.60
N PHE A 62 -3.33 2.21 -1.82
CA PHE A 62 -2.85 1.88 -3.16
C PHE A 62 -4.00 1.50 -4.11
N VAL A 63 -4.93 0.67 -3.64
CA VAL A 63 -6.13 0.25 -4.39
C VAL A 63 -7.04 1.44 -4.69
N PHE A 64 -7.26 2.31 -3.71
CA PHE A 64 -8.05 3.53 -3.86
C PHE A 64 -7.45 4.45 -4.92
N LEU A 65 -6.15 4.72 -4.86
CA LEU A 65 -5.44 5.55 -5.83
C LEU A 65 -5.48 4.93 -7.24
N ALA A 66 -5.26 3.62 -7.36
CA ALA A 66 -5.37 2.90 -8.63
C ALA A 66 -6.78 3.00 -9.23
N LYS A 67 -7.83 2.79 -8.44
CA LYS A 67 -9.23 2.88 -8.88
C LYS A 67 -9.68 4.30 -9.26
N ASN A 68 -8.94 5.32 -8.83
CA ASN A 68 -9.18 6.73 -9.17
C ASN A 68 -8.22 7.25 -10.24
N ASP A 69 -7.59 6.36 -11.02
CA ASP A 69 -6.67 6.69 -12.11
C ASP A 69 -5.47 7.57 -11.69
N PHE A 70 -5.16 7.64 -10.38
CA PHE A 70 -4.15 8.55 -9.85
C PHE A 70 -2.77 8.27 -10.44
N TYR A 71 -2.45 6.99 -10.65
CA TYR A 71 -1.16 6.56 -11.17
C TYR A 71 -1.03 6.70 -12.69
N ASN A 72 -2.13 6.95 -13.41
CA ASN A 72 -2.13 6.92 -14.88
C ASN A 72 -1.31 8.08 -15.44
N GLY A 73 -0.35 7.76 -16.29
CA GLY A 73 0.58 8.69 -16.91
C GLY A 73 1.80 9.04 -16.06
N LEU A 74 1.82 8.68 -14.76
CA LEU A 74 2.97 8.92 -13.89
C LEU A 74 4.15 8.05 -14.33
N LYS A 75 5.35 8.62 -14.21
CA LYS A 75 6.59 7.95 -14.60
C LYS A 75 7.27 7.23 -13.44
N PHE A 76 8.07 6.24 -13.79
CA PHE A 76 9.17 5.79 -12.93
C PHE A 76 10.27 6.84 -12.99
N PHE A 77 10.37 7.67 -11.96
CA PHE A 77 11.29 8.82 -11.92
C PHE A 77 12.68 8.45 -11.39
N ARG A 78 12.82 7.26 -10.78
CA ARG A 78 14.10 6.75 -10.30
C ARG A 78 14.21 5.27 -10.60
N VAL A 79 15.25 4.90 -11.34
CA VAL A 79 15.60 3.50 -11.61
C VAL A 79 17.05 3.28 -11.21
N VAL A 80 17.27 2.44 -10.20
CA VAL A 80 18.60 1.99 -9.80
C VAL A 80 18.88 0.68 -10.52
N PRO A 81 19.83 0.62 -11.48
CA PRO A 81 20.15 -0.62 -12.19
C PRO A 81 20.44 -1.75 -11.21
N ASN A 82 19.78 -2.90 -11.40
CA ASN A 82 19.84 -4.06 -10.51
C ASN A 82 19.41 -3.82 -9.05
N GLY A 83 18.92 -2.63 -8.69
CA GLY A 83 18.45 -2.31 -7.35
C GLY A 83 16.92 -2.32 -7.28
N LEU A 84 16.32 -1.17 -7.56
CA LEU A 84 14.88 -0.95 -7.48
C LEU A 84 14.39 0.02 -8.55
N VAL A 85 13.10 -0.03 -8.85
CA VAL A 85 12.38 1.01 -9.60
C VAL A 85 11.42 1.72 -8.67
N GLN A 86 11.30 3.05 -8.79
CA GLN A 86 10.45 3.86 -7.94
C GLN A 86 9.54 4.76 -8.78
N GLY A 87 8.27 4.81 -8.39
CA GLY A 87 7.21 5.53 -9.09
C GLY A 87 6.11 6.02 -8.14
N GLY A 88 4.97 6.42 -8.72
CA GLY A 88 3.83 6.91 -7.94
C GLY A 88 3.99 8.34 -7.40
N ASP A 89 4.90 9.12 -7.96
CA ASP A 89 5.11 10.53 -7.59
C ASP A 89 4.39 11.47 -8.56
N PRO A 90 3.35 12.22 -8.12
CA PRO A 90 2.68 13.22 -8.97
C PRO A 90 3.54 14.44 -9.31
N ALA A 91 4.60 14.73 -8.55
CA ALA A 91 5.55 15.81 -8.86
C ALA A 91 6.72 15.35 -9.74
N GLU A 92 6.84 14.04 -9.97
CA GLU A 92 7.85 13.38 -10.81
C GLU A 92 9.32 13.71 -10.49
N ASN A 93 9.61 14.13 -9.25
CA ASN A 93 10.92 14.61 -8.80
C ASN A 93 11.35 14.03 -7.43
N GLY A 94 10.59 13.07 -6.90
CA GLY A 94 10.75 12.44 -5.59
C GLY A 94 9.97 13.09 -4.45
N THR A 95 9.29 14.23 -4.65
CA THR A 95 8.71 15.02 -3.54
C THR A 95 7.19 15.03 -3.46
N GLY A 96 6.49 14.57 -4.49
CA GLY A 96 5.03 14.64 -4.53
C GLY A 96 4.37 13.59 -3.65
N THR A 97 3.15 13.92 -3.21
CA THR A 97 2.32 13.15 -2.29
C THR A 97 0.85 13.29 -2.69
N THR A 98 -0.02 12.51 -2.05
CA THR A 98 -1.48 12.65 -2.15
C THR A 98 -2.05 13.83 -1.34
N GLY A 99 -1.22 14.53 -0.56
CA GLY A 99 -1.68 15.54 0.41
C GLY A 99 -2.14 14.96 1.75
N TYR A 100 -1.97 13.66 1.97
CA TYR A 100 -2.15 12.98 3.26
C TYR A 100 -1.07 11.92 3.48
N LEU A 101 -0.93 11.48 4.74
CA LEU A 101 0.07 10.50 5.17
C LEU A 101 -0.58 9.28 5.81
N ILE A 102 0.05 8.13 5.65
CA ILE A 102 -0.38 6.84 6.19
C ILE A 102 0.72 6.24 7.07
N PRO A 103 0.36 5.72 8.27
CA PRO A 103 1.31 5.03 9.14
C PRO A 103 2.00 3.83 8.51
N ASP A 104 3.15 3.45 9.06
CA ASP A 104 3.85 2.23 8.65
C ASP A 104 3.14 0.98 9.19
N GLU A 105 3.06 -0.07 8.37
CA GLU A 105 2.48 -1.37 8.74
C GLU A 105 3.52 -2.48 8.55
N ILE A 106 4.54 -2.47 9.42
CA ILE A 106 5.70 -3.36 9.30
C ILE A 106 5.44 -4.70 10.00
N LYS A 107 5.64 -5.82 9.26
CA LYS A 107 5.55 -7.19 9.79
C LYS A 107 6.93 -7.85 9.82
N LYS A 108 7.31 -8.45 10.95
CA LYS A 108 8.64 -9.09 11.13
C LYS A 108 8.89 -10.26 10.17
N TRP A 109 7.83 -10.95 9.75
CA TRP A 109 7.90 -12.11 8.86
C TRP A 109 7.92 -11.74 7.37
N LEU A 110 7.71 -10.46 7.05
CA LEU A 110 7.71 -9.95 5.67
C LEU A 110 8.90 -9.01 5.49
N ASN A 111 9.79 -9.34 4.56
CA ASN A 111 11.09 -8.70 4.45
C ASN A 111 11.56 -8.62 2.99
N PHE A 112 12.73 -8.00 2.79
CA PHE A 112 13.37 -7.80 1.48
C PHE A 112 14.48 -8.83 1.21
N ASP A 113 14.32 -10.06 1.68
CA ASP A 113 15.30 -11.14 1.45
C ASP A 113 15.24 -11.72 0.01
N VAL A 114 14.24 -11.33 -0.78
CA VAL A 114 14.02 -11.77 -2.18
C VAL A 114 13.76 -10.58 -3.11
N GLU A 115 13.90 -10.79 -4.42
CA GLU A 115 13.47 -9.81 -5.42
C GLU A 115 11.94 -9.69 -5.56
N GLY A 116 11.50 -8.62 -6.24
CA GLY A 116 10.12 -8.45 -6.65
C GLY A 116 9.20 -7.95 -5.54
N ILE A 117 9.74 -7.36 -4.47
CA ILE A 117 8.94 -6.84 -3.37
C ILE A 117 8.40 -5.46 -3.72
N LEU A 118 7.07 -5.29 -3.63
CA LEU A 118 6.38 -4.01 -3.79
C LEU A 118 6.16 -3.38 -2.41
N ALA A 119 6.68 -2.17 -2.21
CA ALA A 119 6.63 -1.47 -0.92
C ALA A 119 6.35 0.03 -1.09
N MET A 120 5.76 0.62 -0.06
CA MET A 120 5.53 2.07 -0.02
C MET A 120 6.83 2.81 0.26
N SER A 121 7.07 3.90 -0.48
CA SER A 121 8.16 4.83 -0.19
C SER A 121 7.71 5.81 0.89
N ASN A 122 8.65 6.22 1.75
CA ASN A 122 8.42 7.19 2.81
C ASN A 122 9.62 8.14 2.95
N SER A 123 9.41 9.26 3.64
CA SER A 123 10.42 10.26 3.99
C SER A 123 10.83 10.18 5.47
N GLY A 124 10.63 9.01 6.08
CA GLY A 124 10.74 8.77 7.51
C GLY A 124 9.54 7.98 8.05
N PRO A 125 9.58 7.56 9.33
CA PRO A 125 8.52 6.72 9.90
C PRO A 125 7.14 7.34 9.78
N ASN A 126 6.15 6.54 9.39
CA ASN A 126 4.73 6.90 9.27
C ASN A 126 4.44 8.01 8.25
N THR A 127 5.19 8.06 7.15
CA THR A 127 5.00 9.06 6.09
C THR A 127 4.72 8.45 4.71
N ASN A 128 4.06 7.29 4.68
CA ASN A 128 3.62 6.68 3.42
C ASN A 128 2.56 7.57 2.76
N SER A 129 2.53 7.62 1.42
CA SER A 129 1.54 8.39 0.65
C SER A 129 1.25 7.69 -0.68
N SER A 130 1.54 8.28 -1.84
CA SER A 130 1.33 7.65 -3.15
C SER A 130 2.53 6.86 -3.67
N GLN A 131 3.75 7.28 -3.31
CA GLN A 131 4.97 6.75 -3.89
C GLN A 131 5.23 5.32 -3.43
N PHE A 132 5.72 4.50 -4.36
CA PHE A 132 6.09 3.11 -4.11
C PHE A 132 7.39 2.78 -4.83
N PHE A 133 8.04 1.70 -4.41
CA PHE A 133 9.15 1.09 -5.13
C PHE A 133 8.98 -0.42 -5.24
N ILE A 134 9.65 -1.00 -6.24
CA ILE A 134 9.70 -2.44 -6.47
C ILE A 134 11.17 -2.86 -6.52
N THR A 135 11.55 -3.83 -5.70
CA THR A 135 12.93 -4.36 -5.71
C THR A 135 13.16 -5.31 -6.88
N MET A 136 14.33 -5.24 -7.51
CA MET A 136 14.78 -6.17 -8.55
C MET A 136 15.80 -7.19 -8.01
N GLN A 137 16.20 -7.07 -6.75
CA GLN A 137 17.06 -8.01 -6.02
C GLN A 137 16.69 -7.99 -4.53
N ALA A 138 17.27 -8.90 -3.76
CA ALA A 138 17.21 -8.82 -2.29
C ALA A 138 17.91 -7.55 -1.78
N MET A 139 17.27 -6.82 -0.87
CA MET A 139 17.75 -5.54 -0.32
C MET A 139 17.51 -5.49 1.20
N LYS A 140 18.27 -6.31 1.94
CA LYS A 140 18.09 -6.51 3.39
C LYS A 140 18.23 -5.24 4.21
N GLU A 141 18.96 -4.25 3.71
CA GLU A 141 19.11 -2.92 4.31
C GLU A 141 17.78 -2.15 4.42
N LEU A 142 16.74 -2.57 3.71
CA LEU A 142 15.39 -1.99 3.74
C LEU A 142 14.50 -2.66 4.81
N ASN A 143 14.94 -3.77 5.41
CA ASN A 143 14.16 -4.51 6.41
C ASN A 143 13.79 -3.63 7.60
N GLY A 144 12.51 -3.66 7.96
CA GLY A 144 11.98 -2.91 9.11
C GLY A 144 11.87 -1.39 8.91
N LYS A 145 11.98 -0.90 7.66
CA LYS A 145 11.92 0.55 7.35
C LYS A 145 10.75 0.95 6.44
N TYR A 146 10.20 0.01 5.68
CA TYR A 146 9.18 0.28 4.67
C TYR A 146 8.03 -0.71 4.80
N THR A 147 6.81 -0.24 4.55
CA THR A 147 5.62 -1.07 4.49
C THR A 147 5.62 -1.87 3.19
N ILE A 148 5.71 -3.19 3.29
CA ILE A 148 5.54 -4.09 2.14
C ILE A 148 4.05 -4.32 1.92
N ILE A 149 3.57 -4.03 0.72
CA ILE A 149 2.15 -4.14 0.35
C ILE A 149 1.89 -5.27 -0.65
N GLY A 150 2.93 -5.86 -1.22
CA GLY A 150 2.78 -6.89 -2.23
C GLY A 150 4.09 -7.49 -2.72
N GLY A 151 3.98 -8.40 -3.68
CA GLY A 151 5.11 -9.06 -4.31
C GLY A 151 4.81 -9.49 -5.74
N ILE A 152 5.84 -9.59 -6.57
CA ILE A 152 5.72 -9.93 -7.98
C ILE A 152 5.13 -11.33 -8.15
N LYS A 153 4.20 -11.48 -9.10
CA LYS A 153 3.47 -12.74 -9.28
C LYS A 153 4.31 -13.82 -9.93
N SER A 154 5.18 -13.46 -10.88
CA SER A 154 5.95 -14.45 -11.64
C SER A 154 7.32 -13.97 -12.07
N ARG A 155 8.15 -14.90 -12.55
CA ARG A 155 9.45 -14.59 -13.17
C ARG A 155 9.32 -13.82 -14.48
N GLU A 156 8.21 -13.99 -15.19
CA GLU A 156 7.93 -13.25 -16.42
C GLU A 156 7.66 -11.78 -16.10
N ASP A 157 6.80 -11.51 -15.12
CA ASP A 157 6.56 -10.15 -14.60
C ASP A 157 7.87 -9.49 -14.14
N LEU A 158 8.72 -10.24 -13.42
CA LEU A 158 10.03 -9.76 -12.97
C LEU A 158 10.96 -9.44 -14.15
N SER A 159 10.89 -10.23 -15.23
CA SER A 159 11.70 -9.97 -16.43
C SER A 159 11.27 -8.67 -17.09
N ILE A 160 9.96 -8.41 -17.18
CA ILE A 160 9.41 -7.14 -17.69
C ILE A 160 9.83 -5.98 -16.79
N LEU A 161 9.69 -6.12 -15.46
CA LEU A 161 10.12 -5.12 -14.48
C LEU A 161 11.57 -4.67 -14.69
N ARG A 162 12.50 -5.61 -14.94
CA ARG A 162 13.93 -5.32 -15.17
C ARG A 162 14.19 -4.56 -16.48
N THR A 163 13.22 -4.47 -17.39
CA THR A 163 13.33 -3.68 -18.62
C THR A 163 12.93 -2.22 -18.44
N LEU A 164 12.28 -1.87 -17.32
CA LEU A 164 11.91 -0.48 -17.02
C LEU A 164 13.14 0.41 -16.93
N ARG A 165 12.98 1.64 -17.41
CA ARG A 165 13.94 2.74 -17.40
C ARG A 165 13.28 3.99 -16.85
N GLU A 166 14.08 4.98 -16.50
CA GLU A 166 13.54 6.28 -16.12
C GLU A 166 12.67 6.84 -17.25
N ASN A 167 11.57 7.49 -16.87
CA ASN A 167 10.54 8.04 -17.76
C ASN A 167 9.62 7.01 -18.45
N ASP A 168 9.81 5.71 -18.24
CA ASP A 168 8.74 4.75 -18.53
C ASP A 168 7.52 5.07 -17.66
N LYS A 169 6.33 4.81 -18.22
CA LYS A 169 5.07 5.28 -17.62
C LYS A 169 4.19 4.14 -17.19
N ILE A 170 3.45 4.38 -16.11
CA ILE A 170 2.28 3.60 -15.73
C ILE A 170 1.12 4.08 -16.61
N LEU A 171 0.53 3.17 -17.36
CA LEU A 171 -0.60 3.45 -18.23
C LEU A 171 -1.92 3.27 -17.49
N ASN A 172 -1.99 2.24 -16.65
CA ASN A 172 -3.15 1.88 -15.84
C ASN A 172 -2.74 0.88 -14.74
N ILE A 173 -3.51 0.78 -13.66
CA ILE A 173 -3.38 -0.30 -12.66
C ILE A 173 -4.75 -0.95 -12.44
N ASP A 174 -4.94 -2.14 -13.00
CA ASP A 174 -6.17 -2.91 -12.79
C ASP A 174 -6.09 -3.73 -11.50
N ILE A 175 -7.02 -3.49 -10.57
CA ILE A 175 -7.17 -4.32 -9.38
C ILE A 175 -8.08 -5.51 -9.71
N LYS A 176 -7.59 -6.72 -9.47
CA LYS A 176 -8.28 -7.99 -9.74
C LYS A 176 -8.32 -8.86 -8.49
N GLY A 177 -9.22 -9.84 -8.48
CA GLY A 177 -9.27 -10.86 -7.44
C GLY A 177 -10.65 -11.07 -6.85
N LYS A 178 -10.71 -11.67 -5.67
CA LYS A 178 -11.97 -12.01 -5.00
C LYS A 178 -12.44 -10.86 -4.12
N LYS A 179 -13.74 -10.55 -4.22
CA LYS A 179 -14.45 -9.58 -3.37
C LYS A 179 -13.86 -8.16 -3.40
N ILE A 180 -13.02 -7.81 -4.37
CA ILE A 180 -12.28 -6.53 -4.41
C ILE A 180 -13.17 -5.28 -4.36
N ASP A 181 -14.43 -5.39 -4.78
CA ASP A 181 -15.41 -4.30 -4.73
C ASP A 181 -15.88 -4.00 -3.31
N LYS A 182 -15.66 -4.94 -2.38
CA LYS A 182 -15.96 -4.81 -0.95
C LYS A 182 -14.76 -4.43 -0.11
N PHE A 183 -13.56 -4.38 -0.69
CA PHE A 183 -12.35 -4.18 0.10
C PHE A 183 -12.30 -2.77 0.73
N LEU A 184 -12.59 -1.74 -0.05
CA LEU A 184 -12.58 -0.35 0.44
C LEU A 184 -13.74 -0.06 1.42
N ASP A 185 -14.81 -0.85 1.42
CA ASP A 185 -15.92 -0.73 2.40
C ASP A 185 -15.44 -0.97 3.85
N TYR A 186 -14.25 -1.56 4.06
CA TYR A 186 -13.64 -1.75 5.37
C TYR A 186 -12.88 -0.51 5.89
N PHE A 187 -12.73 0.52 5.06
CA PHE A 187 -11.98 1.76 5.37
C PHE A 187 -12.80 3.02 5.05
N PRO A 188 -14.06 3.12 5.51
CA PRO A 188 -14.96 4.19 5.08
C PRO A 188 -14.47 5.58 5.49
N ASP A 189 -13.88 5.71 6.68
CA ASP A 189 -13.37 6.97 7.19
C ASP A 189 -12.14 7.42 6.40
N GLU A 190 -11.20 6.50 6.17
CA GLU A 190 -10.01 6.78 5.35
C GLU A 190 -10.39 7.14 3.91
N VAL A 191 -11.28 6.38 3.27
CA VAL A 191 -11.74 6.66 1.90
C VAL A 191 -12.39 8.03 1.82
N SER A 192 -13.26 8.38 2.77
CA SER A 192 -13.88 9.71 2.82
C SER A 192 -12.84 10.82 2.98
N GLU A 193 -11.80 10.61 3.79
CA GLU A 193 -10.71 11.56 3.94
C GLU A 193 -9.93 11.69 2.61
N TRP A 194 -9.50 10.58 2.02
CA TRP A 194 -8.68 10.56 0.81
C TRP A 194 -9.42 11.16 -0.39
N GLU A 195 -10.71 10.87 -0.56
CA GLU A 195 -11.55 11.51 -1.58
C GLU A 195 -11.58 13.03 -1.42
N SER A 196 -11.68 13.53 -0.19
CA SER A 196 -11.70 14.98 0.07
C SER A 196 -10.39 15.66 -0.37
N LYS A 197 -9.27 14.95 -0.32
CA LYS A 197 -7.94 15.46 -0.71
C LYS A 197 -7.68 15.34 -2.20
N LEU A 198 -8.21 14.31 -2.86
CA LEU A 198 -8.03 14.09 -4.30
C LEU A 198 -8.97 14.90 -5.19
N LYS A 199 -10.06 15.47 -4.65
CA LYS A 199 -10.93 16.38 -5.40
C LYS A 199 -10.09 17.53 -5.98
N LYS A 200 -9.86 17.49 -7.30
CA LYS A 200 -9.31 18.61 -8.05
C LYS A 200 -10.17 19.85 -7.76
N PRO A 201 -9.59 21.05 -7.58
CA PRO A 201 -10.40 22.26 -7.59
C PRO A 201 -11.22 22.23 -8.88
N SER A 202 -12.55 22.33 -8.74
CA SER A 202 -13.44 22.50 -9.88
C SER A 202 -12.89 23.66 -10.71
N ASN A 203 -12.50 23.40 -11.96
CA ASN A 203 -12.15 24.47 -12.90
C ASN A 203 -13.30 25.49 -12.89
N GLN A 204 -13.04 26.66 -12.31
CA GLN A 204 -13.76 27.90 -12.60
C GLN A 204 -13.11 28.54 -13.82
#